data_AF-A0A819N477-F1
#
_entry.id   AF-A0A819N477-F1
#
_cell.length_a   1.000
_cell.length_b   1.000
_cell.length_c   1.000
_cell.angle_alpha   90.00
_cell.angle_beta   90.00
_cell.angle_gamma   90.00
#
_symmetry.space_group_name_H-M   'P 1'
#
loop_
_entity.id
_entity.type
_entity.pdbx_description
1 polymer ?
#
loop_
_entity_poly.entity_id
_entity_poly.type
_entity_poly.pdbx_seq_one_letter_code
_entity_poly.pdbx_strand_id
1 'polypeptide(L)'
;MDHQASLVINSRSRVQWMWKANGKTDPISITEEWYHYSDIENEMIEEAFMAKETQVILDNCCIDFSAMICIPDDRSQPRSPVKRVISQERDRRSRTERFNWDPMAPEPSIELQIREVSDDIAKQSPWRRRTAINFGLGIFGIVNQIASSFDVYADIGGRNIDRAGELMIPQVTTTPIEND
;
A
#
# COMPACT_ATOMS: atom_id res chain seq x y z
N MET A 1 16.42 -6.18 49.21
CA MET A 1 17.28 -6.86 48.21
C MET A 1 16.48 -6.81 46.93
N ASP A 2 16.68 -5.75 46.15
CA ASP A 2 15.81 -5.41 45.03
C ASP A 2 16.34 -6.10 43.77
N HIS A 3 15.57 -7.07 43.29
CA HIS A 3 15.80 -7.69 41.99
C HIS A 3 15.34 -6.72 40.89
N GLN A 4 16.20 -5.78 40.51
CA GLN A 4 16.03 -5.09 39.23
C GLN A 4 16.33 -6.09 38.11
N ALA A 5 15.26 -6.71 37.59
CA ALA A 5 15.31 -7.46 36.34
C ALA A 5 15.64 -6.48 35.21
N SER A 6 16.86 -6.55 34.69
CA SER A 6 17.25 -5.76 33.53
C SER A 6 16.48 -6.27 32.31
N LEU A 7 15.53 -5.47 31.85
CA LEU A 7 14.95 -5.60 30.52
C LEU A 7 16.06 -5.30 29.50
N VAL A 8 16.85 -6.31 29.17
CA VAL A 8 17.72 -6.29 28.00
C VAL A 8 16.79 -6.32 26.79
N ILE A 9 16.36 -5.13 26.38
CA ILE A 9 15.68 -4.92 25.10
C ILE A 9 16.73 -5.21 24.04
N ASN A 10 16.84 -6.49 23.69
CA ASN A 10 17.67 -6.97 22.61
C ASN A 10 17.16 -6.26 21.35
N SER A 11 17.94 -5.34 20.79
CA SER A 11 17.58 -4.61 19.58
C SER A 11 17.61 -5.56 18.40
N ARG A 12 16.58 -6.42 18.31
CA ARG A 12 16.39 -7.34 17.21
C ARG A 12 16.12 -6.51 15.97
N SER A 13 16.97 -6.67 14.97
CA SER A 13 16.73 -6.16 13.61
C SER A 13 15.33 -6.57 13.17
N ARG A 14 14.50 -5.61 12.73
CA ARG A 14 13.16 -5.93 12.22
C ARG A 14 13.30 -6.43 10.79
N VAL A 15 12.82 -7.64 10.55
CA VAL A 15 12.75 -8.21 9.21
C VAL A 15 11.39 -7.88 8.62
N GLN A 16 11.41 -7.42 7.36
CA GLN A 16 10.21 -7.10 6.62
C GLN A 16 10.25 -7.73 5.23
N TRP A 17 9.22 -8.50 4.93
CA TRP A 17 8.97 -9.08 3.63
C TRP A 17 8.11 -8.14 2.81
N MET A 18 8.45 -8.02 1.53
CA MET A 18 7.76 -7.16 0.59
C MET A 18 7.53 -7.90 -0.72
N TRP A 19 6.49 -7.51 -1.44
CA TRP A 19 6.17 -7.99 -2.78
C TRP A 19 5.97 -6.83 -3.74
N LYS A 20 6.27 -7.05 -5.02
CA LYS A 20 6.08 -6.05 -6.08
C LYS A 20 4.82 -6.38 -6.85
N ALA A 21 3.88 -5.44 -6.94
CA ALA A 21 2.71 -5.65 -7.78
C ALA A 21 3.12 -5.57 -9.24
N ASN A 22 2.81 -6.61 -10.00
CA ASN A 22 2.93 -6.57 -11.46
C ASN A 22 1.71 -5.86 -12.04
N GLY A 23 1.62 -4.56 -11.80
CA GLY A 23 0.75 -3.70 -12.59
C GLY A 23 1.30 -3.62 -14.01
N LYS A 24 0.44 -3.66 -15.01
CA LYS A 24 0.77 -3.14 -16.34
C LYS A 24 1.01 -1.65 -16.17
N THR A 25 2.21 -1.28 -15.73
CA THR A 25 2.56 0.10 -15.51
C THR A 25 2.54 0.76 -16.87
N ASP A 26 1.70 1.78 -17.03
CA ASP A 26 1.85 2.70 -18.14
C ASP A 26 3.34 3.07 -18.20
N PRO A 27 3.97 3.04 -19.40
CA PRO A 27 5.42 3.24 -19.54
C PRO A 27 5.95 4.57 -18.99
N ILE A 28 5.06 5.44 -18.51
CA ILE A 28 5.31 6.78 -18.02
C ILE A 28 5.33 6.84 -16.47
N SER A 29 4.69 5.92 -15.74
CA SER A 29 4.68 5.92 -14.26
C SER A 29 5.67 4.91 -13.68
N ILE A 30 6.97 5.19 -13.76
CA ILE A 30 8.09 4.31 -13.36
C ILE A 30 8.20 4.13 -11.82
N THR A 31 7.15 4.37 -11.04
CA THR A 31 7.22 4.12 -9.59
C THR A 31 7.06 2.63 -9.32
N GLU A 32 8.19 1.95 -9.18
CA GLU A 32 8.26 0.57 -8.71
C GLU A 32 7.83 0.51 -7.23
N GLU A 33 6.54 0.35 -7.02
CA GLU A 33 5.97 0.24 -5.68
C GLU A 33 6.13 -1.18 -5.12
N TRP A 34 6.69 -1.23 -3.91
CA TRP A 34 6.82 -2.44 -3.12
C TRP A 34 5.81 -2.37 -1.97
N TYR A 35 5.00 -3.41 -1.85
CA TYR A 35 3.98 -3.55 -0.82
C TYR A 35 4.47 -4.46 0.29
N HIS A 36 4.00 -4.20 1.51
CA HIS A 36 4.33 -5.00 2.67
C HIS A 36 3.31 -6.13 2.84
N TYR A 37 3.78 -7.28 3.30
CA TYR A 37 2.89 -8.30 3.86
C TYR A 37 2.32 -7.82 5.20
N SER A 38 1.18 -8.36 5.61
CA SER A 38 0.64 -8.12 6.95
C SER A 38 1.61 -8.63 8.03
N ASP A 39 1.49 -8.15 9.27
CA ASP A 39 2.40 -8.57 10.35
C ASP A 39 2.38 -10.08 10.59
N ILE A 40 1.20 -10.72 10.47
CA ILE A 40 1.02 -12.18 10.64
C ILE A 40 1.69 -12.93 9.47
N GLU A 41 1.38 -12.55 8.22
CA GLU A 41 2.02 -13.17 7.05
C GLU A 41 3.54 -12.99 7.10
N ASN A 42 4.02 -11.80 7.48
CA ASN A 42 5.44 -11.52 7.61
C ASN A 42 6.14 -12.45 8.63
N GLU A 43 5.49 -12.75 9.76
CA GLU A 43 5.98 -13.70 10.75
C GLU A 43 6.02 -15.13 10.18
N MET A 44 4.95 -15.58 9.54
CA MET A 44 4.87 -16.91 8.91
C MET A 44 5.95 -17.11 7.84
N ILE A 45 6.14 -16.11 6.97
CA ILE A 45 7.14 -16.14 5.89
C ILE A 45 8.54 -16.21 6.50
N GLU A 46 8.83 -15.41 7.52
CA GLU A 46 10.14 -15.40 8.16
C GLU A 46 10.42 -16.72 8.91
N GLU A 47 9.43 -17.31 9.57
CA GLU A 47 9.56 -18.60 10.25
C GLU A 47 9.91 -19.72 9.25
N ALA A 48 9.15 -19.83 8.16
CA ALA A 48 9.41 -20.82 7.11
C ALA A 48 10.78 -20.63 6.45
N PHE A 49 11.17 -19.37 6.19
CA PHE A 49 12.48 -19.04 5.62
C PHE A 49 13.62 -19.43 6.58
N MET A 50 13.49 -19.16 7.87
CA MET A 50 14.48 -19.52 8.89
C MET A 50 14.56 -21.03 9.12
N ALA A 51 13.45 -21.74 8.95
CA ALA A 51 13.39 -23.21 8.93
C ALA A 51 14.02 -23.83 7.67
N LYS A 52 14.46 -23.01 6.71
CA LYS A 52 15.01 -23.41 5.40
C LYS A 52 14.02 -24.22 4.57
N GLU A 53 12.74 -23.93 4.70
CA GLU A 53 11.73 -24.46 3.79
C GLU A 53 11.93 -23.88 2.39
N THR A 54 11.50 -24.60 1.36
CA THR A 54 11.61 -24.14 -0.03
C THR A 54 10.45 -23.24 -0.42
N GLN A 55 9.32 -23.36 0.26
CA GLN A 55 8.10 -22.63 -0.03
C GLN A 55 7.25 -22.42 1.22
N VAL A 56 6.39 -21.40 1.21
CA VAL A 56 5.36 -21.17 2.23
C VAL A 56 4.01 -20.87 1.56
N ILE A 57 2.93 -21.46 2.08
CA ILE A 57 1.57 -21.25 1.58
C ILE A 57 0.88 -20.19 2.44
N LEU A 58 0.41 -19.14 1.79
CA LEU A 58 -0.44 -18.08 2.37
C LEU A 58 -1.87 -18.22 1.84
N ASP A 59 -2.81 -17.45 2.37
CA ASP A 59 -4.24 -17.55 2.01
C ASP A 59 -4.53 -17.31 0.52
N ASN A 60 -3.70 -16.50 -0.17
CA ASN A 60 -3.95 -16.09 -1.56
C ASN A 60 -2.78 -16.43 -2.52
N CYS A 61 -1.65 -16.90 -1.99
CA CYS A 61 -0.50 -17.26 -2.82
C CYS A 61 0.47 -18.22 -2.12
N CYS A 62 1.28 -18.91 -2.92
CA CYS A 62 2.42 -19.68 -2.46
C CYS A 62 3.71 -18.94 -2.79
N ILE A 63 4.57 -18.69 -1.80
CA ILE A 63 5.88 -18.08 -2.01
C ILE A 63 6.91 -19.20 -2.20
N ASP A 64 7.62 -19.17 -3.33
CA ASP A 64 8.80 -20.00 -3.57
C ASP A 64 10.07 -19.20 -3.20
N PHE A 65 10.74 -19.62 -2.13
CA PHE A 65 11.95 -18.97 -1.63
C PHE A 65 13.17 -19.17 -2.54
N SER A 66 13.17 -20.22 -3.37
CA SER A 66 14.27 -20.52 -4.28
C SER A 66 14.31 -19.51 -5.43
N ALA A 67 13.14 -19.17 -5.96
CA ALA A 67 12.97 -18.20 -7.04
C ALA A 67 12.66 -16.77 -6.54
N MET A 68 12.36 -16.60 -5.25
CA MET A 68 11.92 -15.34 -4.65
C MET A 68 10.71 -14.74 -5.39
N ILE A 69 9.67 -15.57 -5.57
CA ILE A 69 8.40 -15.20 -6.23
C ILE A 69 7.19 -15.68 -5.43
N CYS A 70 6.13 -14.87 -5.40
CA CYS A 70 4.79 -15.24 -4.95
C CYS A 70 3.98 -15.70 -6.18
N ILE A 71 3.47 -16.92 -6.09
CA ILE A 71 2.67 -17.60 -7.10
C ILE A 71 1.22 -17.53 -6.63
N PRO A 72 0.38 -16.66 -7.22
CA PRO A 72 -1.02 -16.54 -6.83
C PRO A 72 -1.77 -17.85 -7.11
N ASP A 73 -2.78 -18.15 -6.29
CA ASP A 73 -3.61 -19.34 -6.46
C ASP A 73 -4.42 -19.29 -7.77
N ASP A 74 -4.83 -18.08 -8.16
CA ASP A 74 -5.39 -17.81 -9.47
C ASP A 74 -4.27 -17.70 -10.51
N ARG A 75 -4.17 -18.72 -11.37
CA ARG A 75 -3.20 -18.78 -12.48
C ARG A 75 -3.34 -17.65 -13.50
N SER A 76 -4.46 -16.93 -13.50
CA SER A 76 -4.64 -15.76 -14.37
C SER A 76 -3.81 -14.56 -13.93
N GLN A 77 -3.44 -14.52 -12.64
CA GLN A 77 -2.66 -13.43 -12.07
C GLN A 77 -1.16 -13.61 -12.32
N PRO A 78 -0.42 -12.53 -12.61
CA PRO A 78 1.01 -12.60 -12.79
C PRO A 78 1.72 -12.92 -11.48
N ARG A 79 2.82 -13.68 -11.56
CA ARG A 79 3.67 -14.00 -10.40
C ARG A 79 4.42 -12.76 -9.92
N SER A 80 4.35 -12.46 -8.64
CA SER A 80 4.92 -11.24 -8.07
C SER A 80 6.31 -11.49 -7.46
N PRO A 81 7.35 -10.72 -7.80
CA PRO A 81 8.64 -10.80 -7.11
C PRO A 81 8.50 -10.50 -5.62
N VAL A 82 9.25 -11.23 -4.78
CA VAL A 82 9.33 -10.98 -3.33
C VAL A 82 10.76 -10.63 -2.91
N LYS A 83 10.90 -9.86 -1.83
CA LYS A 83 12.21 -9.58 -1.23
C LYS A 83 12.12 -9.51 0.28
N ARG A 84 13.22 -9.89 0.92
CA ARG A 84 13.44 -9.76 2.35
C ARG A 84 14.29 -8.54 2.63
N VAL A 85 13.81 -7.63 3.47
CA VAL A 85 14.52 -6.43 3.90
C VAL A 85 14.83 -6.55 5.38
N ILE A 86 16.11 -6.51 5.74
CA ILE A 86 16.54 -6.39 7.13
C ILE A 86 16.69 -4.91 7.42
N SER A 87 15.74 -4.35 8.15
CA SER A 87 15.89 -2.98 8.64
C SER A 87 16.87 -3.00 9.82
N GLN A 88 18.03 -2.37 9.63
CA GLN A 88 18.99 -2.10 10.72
C GLN A 88 18.51 -0.95 11.61
N GLU A 89 17.45 -0.28 11.19
CA GLU A 89 17.03 0.97 11.74
C GLU A 89 16.27 0.76 13.06
N ARG A 90 16.87 1.30 14.14
CA ARG A 90 16.15 1.86 15.30
C ARG A 90 15.25 3.04 14.90
N ASP A 91 14.92 3.17 13.62
CA ASP A 91 14.52 4.42 13.02
C ASP A 91 13.01 4.42 12.86
N ARG A 92 12.48 5.47 13.49
CA ARG A 92 11.18 6.08 13.30
C ARG A 92 10.03 5.53 14.12
N ARG A 93 10.00 6.13 15.32
CA ARG A 93 8.80 6.60 16.02
C ARG A 93 7.86 5.47 16.45
N SER A 94 8.26 4.76 17.50
CA SER A 94 7.30 4.53 18.58
C SER A 94 6.57 5.86 18.77
N ARG A 95 5.26 5.88 18.48
CA ARG A 95 4.42 7.08 18.56
C ARG A 95 4.36 7.48 20.03
N THR A 96 5.41 8.14 20.52
CA THR A 96 5.61 8.49 21.95
C THR A 96 4.43 9.32 22.46
N GLU A 97 3.77 10.03 21.55
CA GLU A 97 2.54 10.79 21.82
C GLU A 97 1.38 9.94 22.35
N ARG A 98 1.30 8.63 22.05
CA ARG A 98 0.20 7.78 22.54
C ARG A 98 0.40 7.27 23.97
N PHE A 99 1.60 7.38 24.52
CA PHE A 99 1.91 6.87 25.87
C PHE A 99 2.16 7.98 26.89
N ASN A 100 1.91 9.24 26.53
CA ASN A 100 1.90 10.36 27.46
C ASN A 100 0.48 10.64 28.00
N TRP A 101 -0.30 9.59 28.25
CA TRP A 101 -1.53 9.72 29.02
C TRP A 101 -1.14 9.75 30.50
N ASP A 102 -0.94 10.94 31.04
CA ASP A 102 -0.79 11.13 32.48
C ASP A 102 -2.19 11.14 33.10
N PRO A 103 -2.63 10.08 33.80
CA PRO A 103 -3.95 10.03 34.43
C PRO A 103 -4.08 11.02 35.60
N MET A 104 -2.98 11.65 36.02
CA MET A 104 -2.94 12.69 37.06
C MET A 104 -2.66 14.09 36.50
N ALA A 105 -2.52 14.26 35.18
CA ALA A 105 -2.47 15.60 34.61
C ALA A 105 -3.79 16.30 34.97
N PRO A 106 -3.75 17.46 35.65
CA PRO A 106 -4.96 18.20 35.96
C PRO A 106 -5.72 18.45 34.66
N GLU A 107 -7.01 18.12 34.62
CA GLU A 107 -7.84 18.42 33.45
C GLU A 107 -7.62 19.89 33.08
N PRO A 108 -7.28 20.21 31.82
CA PRO A 108 -7.12 21.59 31.42
C PRO A 108 -8.45 22.30 31.65
N SER A 109 -8.44 23.33 32.50
CA SER A 109 -9.62 24.14 32.80
C SER A 109 -10.30 24.55 31.50
N ILE A 110 -11.62 24.35 31.42
CA ILE A 110 -12.47 24.60 30.24
C ILE A 110 -12.22 25.98 29.60
N GLU A 111 -11.81 26.98 30.37
CA GLU A 111 -11.46 28.31 29.88
C GLU A 111 -10.26 28.35 28.90
N LEU A 112 -9.30 27.43 29.00
CA LEU A 112 -8.14 27.38 28.09
C LEU A 112 -8.49 26.75 26.74
N GLN A 113 -9.41 25.77 26.71
CA GLN A 113 -9.87 25.15 25.46
C GLN A 113 -10.65 26.13 24.57
N ILE A 114 -11.37 27.09 25.17
CA ILE A 114 -12.10 28.13 24.41
C ILE A 114 -11.13 29.10 23.72
N ARG A 115 -9.96 29.37 24.32
CA ARG A 115 -8.92 30.24 23.74
C ARG A 115 -8.21 29.61 22.55
N GLU A 116 -7.85 28.33 22.61
CA GLU A 116 -7.16 27.64 21.51
C GLU A 116 -8.04 27.50 20.25
N VAL A 117 -9.33 27.18 20.42
CA VAL A 117 -10.27 27.14 19.27
C VAL A 117 -10.41 28.51 18.60
N SER A 118 -10.32 29.60 19.36
CA SER A 118 -10.42 30.96 18.82
C SER A 118 -9.18 31.37 18.00
N ASP A 119 -7.99 30.88 18.36
CA ASP A 119 -6.74 31.22 17.67
C ASP A 119 -6.53 30.43 16.36
N ASP A 120 -7.08 29.20 16.28
CA ASP A 120 -7.00 28.37 15.07
C ASP A 120 -8.00 28.82 13.99
N ILE A 121 -9.17 29.32 14.36
CA ILE A 121 -10.13 29.94 13.43
C ILE A 121 -9.51 31.19 12.77
N ALA A 122 -8.70 31.96 13.51
CA ALA A 122 -8.03 33.15 12.98
C ALA A 122 -6.89 32.80 11.99
N LYS A 123 -6.29 31.62 12.09
CA LYS A 123 -5.17 31.19 11.21
C LYS A 123 -5.64 30.40 9.98
N GLN A 124 -6.79 29.72 10.05
CA GLN A 124 -7.32 28.93 8.92
C GLN A 124 -8.15 29.72 7.89
N SER A 125 -8.14 31.06 7.92
CA SER A 125 -8.81 31.89 6.91
C SER A 125 -7.82 32.67 6.01
N PRO A 126 -7.23 32.05 4.97
CA PRO A 126 -6.35 32.75 4.02
C PRO A 126 -7.07 33.71 3.07
N TRP A 127 -8.41 33.72 3.02
CA TRP A 127 -9.15 34.34 1.92
C TRP A 127 -9.59 35.80 2.13
N ARG A 128 -9.12 36.50 3.17
CA ARG A 128 -9.47 37.93 3.40
C ARG A 128 -8.29 38.91 3.28
N ARG A 129 -7.43 38.74 2.28
CA ARG A 129 -6.60 39.85 1.80
C ARG A 129 -6.53 39.84 0.27
N ARG A 130 -7.46 40.56 -0.37
CA ARG A 130 -7.26 41.34 -1.61
C ARG A 130 -8.60 41.73 -2.22
N THR A 131 -9.01 42.98 -2.04
CA THR A 131 -9.47 43.87 -3.13
C THR A 131 -9.76 45.26 -2.57
N ALA A 132 -8.72 46.10 -2.48
CA ALA A 132 -8.86 47.52 -2.71
C ALA A 132 -8.19 47.79 -4.07
N ILE A 133 -8.91 47.47 -5.13
CA ILE A 133 -8.56 47.92 -6.49
C ILE A 133 -9.35 49.21 -6.68
N ASN A 134 -8.62 50.31 -6.85
CA ASN A 134 -9.18 51.60 -7.23
C ASN A 134 -9.98 51.44 -8.54
N PHE A 135 -11.27 51.78 -8.48
CA PHE A 135 -12.13 51.95 -9.65
C PHE A 135 -11.62 53.15 -10.47
N GLY A 136 -10.80 52.87 -11.48
CA GLY A 136 -10.54 53.76 -12.60
C GLY A 136 -11.41 53.32 -13.78
N LEU A 137 -12.30 54.21 -14.21
CA LEU A 137 -13.23 54.09 -15.34
C LEU A 137 -12.63 53.41 -16.59
N GLY A 138 -13.36 52.46 -17.17
CA GLY A 138 -13.04 51.88 -18.47
C GLY A 138 -14.05 50.82 -18.91
N ILE A 139 -15.03 51.26 -19.69
CA ILE A 139 -16.14 50.50 -20.25
C ILE A 139 -15.64 49.45 -21.28
N PHE A 140 -16.24 48.25 -21.31
CA PHE A 140 -16.74 47.49 -22.50
C PHE A 140 -16.55 45.96 -22.45
N GLY A 141 -17.65 45.23 -22.73
CA GLY A 141 -17.70 43.83 -23.19
C GLY A 141 -18.07 42.79 -22.12
N ILE A 142 -19.34 42.45 -21.86
CA ILE A 142 -20.24 41.58 -22.68
C ILE A 142 -19.55 40.26 -23.04
N VAL A 143 -19.67 39.15 -22.28
CA VAL A 143 -20.77 38.16 -22.09
C VAL A 143 -20.41 36.80 -22.74
N ASN A 144 -20.62 35.72 -21.97
CA ASN A 144 -20.79 34.31 -22.34
C ASN A 144 -19.63 33.48 -22.90
N GLN A 145 -19.12 32.54 -22.09
CA GLN A 145 -19.15 31.08 -22.30
C GLN A 145 -18.39 30.50 -21.08
N ILE A 146 -18.94 29.63 -20.24
CA ILE A 146 -18.86 28.16 -20.39
C ILE A 146 -19.97 27.58 -19.51
N ALA A 147 -20.98 27.01 -20.16
CA ALA A 147 -21.84 26.01 -19.59
C ALA A 147 -21.63 24.72 -20.38
N SER A 148 -21.82 23.58 -19.71
CA SER A 148 -22.00 22.24 -20.30
C SER A 148 -20.74 21.45 -20.66
N SER A 149 -20.30 20.60 -19.74
CA SER A 149 -19.86 19.23 -20.06
C SER A 149 -19.85 18.38 -18.79
N PHE A 150 -21.05 17.98 -18.36
CA PHE A 150 -21.25 16.79 -17.56
C PHE A 150 -22.56 16.19 -18.08
N ASP A 151 -22.43 15.15 -18.90
CA ASP A 151 -23.38 14.03 -19.07
C ASP A 151 -22.95 13.18 -20.27
N VAL A 152 -22.20 12.10 -20.01
CA VAL A 152 -22.29 10.84 -20.78
C VAL A 152 -21.98 9.68 -19.82
N TYR A 153 -23.00 9.20 -19.12
CA TYR A 153 -23.04 7.84 -18.56
C TYR A 153 -24.28 7.13 -19.13
N ALA A 154 -24.05 6.45 -20.24
CA ALA A 154 -24.85 5.41 -20.88
C ALA A 154 -23.87 4.81 -21.91
N ASP A 155 -23.75 3.53 -22.19
CA ASP A 155 -24.68 2.43 -22.06
C ASP A 155 -23.92 1.15 -22.43
N ILE A 156 -24.43 0.02 -21.93
CA ILE A 156 -24.37 -1.36 -22.43
C ILE A 156 -23.30 -1.74 -23.48
N GLY A 157 -22.48 -2.74 -23.13
CA GLY A 157 -21.58 -3.40 -24.07
C GLY A 157 -21.10 -4.77 -23.62
N GLY A 158 -22.02 -5.69 -23.30
CA GLY A 158 -21.70 -7.11 -23.20
C GLY A 158 -21.13 -7.64 -24.50
N ARG A 159 -19.96 -8.28 -24.44
CA ARG A 159 -19.47 -9.18 -25.50
C ARG A 159 -18.88 -10.43 -24.87
N ASN A 160 -19.72 -11.46 -24.84
CA ASN A 160 -19.29 -12.85 -24.97
C ASN A 160 -18.45 -12.96 -26.25
N ILE A 161 -17.23 -13.47 -26.11
CA ILE A 161 -16.54 -14.12 -27.22
C ILE A 161 -16.03 -15.44 -26.66
N ASP A 162 -16.83 -16.46 -26.92
CA ASP A 162 -16.42 -17.86 -26.87
C ASP A 162 -15.16 -18.02 -27.72
N ARG A 163 -14.02 -18.24 -27.07
CA ARG A 163 -12.81 -18.70 -27.74
C ARG A 163 -12.54 -20.11 -27.27
N ALA A 164 -13.17 -21.07 -27.95
CA ALA A 164 -12.82 -22.47 -27.93
C ALA A 164 -11.36 -22.60 -28.41
N GLY A 165 -10.44 -22.63 -27.44
CA GLY A 165 -9.05 -23.03 -27.65
C GLY A 165 -9.00 -24.54 -27.72
N GLU A 166 -8.92 -25.03 -28.94
CA GLU A 166 -8.65 -26.40 -29.36
C GLU A 166 -7.49 -27.02 -28.54
N LEU A 167 -7.84 -27.97 -27.68
CA LEU A 167 -6.90 -28.81 -26.93
C LEU A 167 -6.17 -29.73 -27.92
N MET A 168 -4.97 -29.32 -28.36
CA MET A 168 -4.01 -30.25 -28.95
C MET A 168 -3.55 -31.22 -27.86
N ILE A 169 -4.09 -32.43 -27.89
CA ILE A 169 -3.57 -33.57 -27.13
C ILE A 169 -2.33 -34.08 -27.89
N PRO A 170 -1.12 -34.05 -27.30
CA PRO A 170 0.05 -34.63 -27.95
C PRO A 170 -0.13 -36.15 -28.06
N GLN A 171 -0.05 -36.66 -29.29
CA GLN A 171 -0.01 -38.09 -29.58
C GLN A 171 1.27 -38.68 -28.97
N VAL A 172 1.12 -39.61 -28.02
CA VAL A 172 2.22 -40.37 -27.43
C VAL A 172 2.64 -41.43 -28.45
N THR A 173 3.75 -41.18 -29.15
CA THR A 173 4.40 -42.19 -30.00
C THR A 173 5.19 -43.14 -29.11
N THR A 174 4.61 -44.28 -28.76
CA THR A 174 5.35 -45.42 -28.20
C THR A 174 6.18 -46.09 -29.29
N THR A 175 7.50 -45.96 -29.21
CA THR A 175 8.45 -46.78 -29.97
C THR A 175 8.54 -48.18 -29.36
N PRO A 176 8.54 -49.26 -30.17
CA PRO A 176 8.74 -50.61 -29.66
C PRO A 176 10.18 -50.79 -29.18
N ILE A 177 10.31 -51.38 -27.99
CA ILE A 177 11.59 -51.80 -27.40
C ILE A 177 12.01 -53.09 -28.12
N GLU A 178 13.09 -53.01 -28.87
CA GLU A 178 13.80 -54.14 -29.46
C GLU A 178 14.68 -54.74 -28.36
N ASN A 179 14.40 -56.00 -27.98
CA ASN A 179 15.22 -56.75 -27.05
C ASN A 179 16.28 -57.52 -27.85
N ASP A 180 17.55 -57.21 -27.61
CA ASP A 180 18.70 -58.07 -27.90
C ASP A 180 19.24 -58.67 -26.60
#